data_AF-A0A524DYG9-F1
#
_entry.id   AF-A0A524DYG9-F1
#
_cell.length_a   1.000
_cell.length_b   1.000
_cell.length_c   1.000
_cell.angle_alpha   90.00
_cell.angle_beta   90.00
_cell.angle_gamma   90.00
#
_symmetry.space_group_name_H-M   'P 1'
#
loop_
_entity.id
_entity.type
_entity.pdbx_description
1 polymer ?
#
loop_
_entity_poly.entity_id
_entity_poly.type
_entity_poly.pdbx_seq_one_letter_code
_entity_poly.pdbx_strand_id
1 'polypeptide(L)'
;MEFKDKIYYSKILLAGLVVIFCNFLTILNYFLNFGHAQAYGVAFGWAILIPYYFLLNWRLSEKQITELGGKKKILLEGIGGYVTFWVSSWALSYIFLHNILWPQYYTPELLKPPFFAGMPYYVTSLVILGISFSLSATSSLLSRKIMDVNRLKRYSKEIKKFKELEKQVKETGDKKAAIKLKRKQKYIEKITRTVMWQRMKPMLIYMGPFMVLFFVLNSTFGWATCAMFPFNITKIPLLNMFIQPPPGVGTPLPYGLPLSYVSWYIVSSFGFTTLIQKLLGLRFDQ
;
A
#
# COMPACT_ATOMS: atom_id res chain seq x y z
N MET A 1 9.66 -24.48 4.46
CA MET A 1 9.43 -23.07 4.10
C MET A 1 10.36 -22.73 2.95
N GLU A 2 9.82 -22.34 1.78
CA GLU A 2 10.62 -22.08 0.58
C GLU A 2 11.56 -20.87 0.78
N PHE A 3 12.65 -20.79 0.01
CA PHE A 3 13.62 -19.69 0.12
C PHE A 3 12.99 -18.30 -0.08
N LYS A 4 12.02 -18.20 -1.01
CA LYS A 4 11.25 -16.99 -1.29
C LYS A 4 10.42 -16.54 -0.07
N ASP A 5 9.87 -17.49 0.68
CA ASP A 5 9.10 -17.22 1.89
C ASP A 5 10.02 -16.67 2.99
N LYS A 6 11.21 -17.23 3.17
CA LYS A 6 12.18 -16.73 4.18
C LYS A 6 12.56 -15.26 3.93
N ILE A 7 12.80 -14.88 2.67
CA ILE A 7 13.07 -13.48 2.30
C ILE A 7 11.84 -12.60 2.58
N TYR A 8 10.63 -13.11 2.32
CA TYR A 8 9.41 -12.35 2.58
C TYR A 8 9.16 -12.14 4.09
N TYR A 9 9.27 -13.19 4.90
CA TYR A 9 9.06 -13.10 6.35
C TYR A 9 10.13 -12.27 7.06
N SER A 10 11.40 -12.34 6.63
CA SER A 10 12.45 -11.49 7.20
C SER A 10 12.15 -10.00 7.02
N LYS A 11 11.58 -9.60 5.87
CA LYS A 11 11.13 -8.21 5.62
C LYS A 11 10.00 -7.79 6.56
N ILE A 12 9.02 -8.65 6.78
CA ILE A 12 7.91 -8.38 7.72
C ILE A 12 8.45 -8.22 9.14
N LEU A 13 9.36 -9.09 9.56
CA LEU A 13 9.96 -9.05 10.88
C LEU A 13 10.77 -7.75 11.08
N LEU A 14 11.60 -7.39 10.10
CA LEU A 14 12.32 -6.11 10.07
C LEU A 14 11.38 -4.92 10.18
N ALA A 15 10.30 -4.89 9.38
CA ALA A 15 9.30 -3.84 9.45
C ALA A 15 8.62 -3.79 10.82
N GLY A 16 8.31 -4.94 11.44
CA GLY A 16 7.79 -5.02 12.81
C GLY A 16 8.73 -4.43 13.86
N LEU A 17 10.03 -4.73 13.78
CA LEU A 17 11.05 -4.14 14.66
C LEU A 17 11.12 -2.62 14.50
N VAL A 18 11.02 -2.12 13.27
CA VAL A 18 11.01 -0.67 12.99
C VAL A 18 9.78 -0.03 13.60
N VAL A 19 8.59 -0.65 13.50
CA VAL A 19 7.37 -0.15 14.15
C VAL A 19 7.55 -0.04 15.67
N ILE A 20 8.12 -1.07 16.31
CA ILE A 20 8.40 -1.05 17.76
C ILE A 20 9.33 0.11 18.11
N PHE A 21 10.39 0.31 17.33
CA PHE A 21 11.32 1.42 17.53
C PHE A 21 10.66 2.79 17.32
N CYS A 22 9.81 2.95 16.30
CA CYS A 22 9.07 4.18 16.08
C CYS A 22 8.09 4.49 17.23
N ASN A 23 7.42 3.48 17.77
CA ASN A 23 6.56 3.63 18.95
C ASN A 23 7.38 4.00 20.19
N PHE A 24 8.54 3.37 20.38
CA PHE A 24 9.47 3.71 21.47
C PHE A 24 9.91 5.17 21.40
N LEU A 25 10.33 5.65 20.21
CA LEU A 25 10.68 7.07 20.03
C LEU A 25 9.50 8.00 20.31
N THR A 26 8.28 7.58 19.98
CA THR A 26 7.07 8.36 20.26
C THR A 26 6.82 8.48 21.77
N ILE A 27 7.00 7.40 22.52
CA ILE A 27 6.93 7.39 23.99
C ILE A 27 8.03 8.28 24.58
N LEU A 28 9.25 8.17 24.05
CA LEU A 28 10.40 8.96 24.49
C LEU A 28 10.17 10.47 24.25
N ASN A 29 9.52 10.84 23.14
CA ASN A 29 9.11 12.22 22.89
C ASN A 29 8.08 12.73 23.91
N TYR A 30 7.15 11.89 24.36
CA TYR A 30 6.21 12.29 25.39
C TYR A 30 6.90 12.56 26.75
N PHE A 31 7.78 11.66 27.20
CA PHE A 31 8.41 11.77 28.51
C PHE A 31 9.62 12.71 28.58
N LEU A 32 10.43 12.76 27.52
CA LEU A 32 11.70 13.49 27.49
C LEU A 32 11.69 14.69 26.53
N ASN A 33 10.52 15.03 25.97
CA ASN A 33 10.37 16.08 24.95
C ASN A 33 11.36 15.94 23.78
N PHE A 34 11.62 14.69 23.39
CA PHE A 34 12.51 14.32 22.30
C PHE A 34 11.93 14.74 20.95
N GLY A 35 12.24 15.98 20.57
CA GLY A 35 11.78 16.59 19.33
C GLY A 35 12.02 15.70 18.11
N HIS A 36 11.11 15.79 17.13
CA HIS A 36 11.23 15.09 15.84
C HIS A 36 11.28 13.55 15.92
N ALA A 37 10.79 12.92 17.00
CA ALA A 37 10.73 11.45 17.13
C ALA A 37 10.21 10.72 15.89
N GLN A 38 9.16 11.25 15.24
CA GLN A 38 8.58 10.62 14.05
C GLN A 38 9.53 10.70 12.85
N ALA A 39 10.29 11.78 12.70
CA ALA A 39 11.30 11.90 11.65
C ALA A 39 12.47 10.93 11.88
N TYR A 40 12.91 10.78 13.13
CA TYR A 40 13.93 9.78 13.49
C TYR A 40 13.44 8.35 13.26
N GLY A 41 12.17 8.07 13.54
CA GLY A 41 11.54 6.79 13.22
C GLY A 41 11.57 6.50 11.72
N VAL A 42 11.23 7.49 10.88
CA VAL A 42 11.32 7.37 9.42
C VAL A 42 12.77 7.16 8.96
N ALA A 43 13.71 7.95 9.47
CA ALA A 43 15.12 7.82 9.13
C ALA A 43 15.66 6.42 9.47
N PHE A 44 15.31 5.90 10.65
CA PHE A 44 15.69 4.55 11.07
C PHE A 44 15.13 3.46 10.17
N GLY A 45 13.85 3.58 9.76
CA GLY A 45 13.25 2.60 8.85
C GLY A 45 13.95 2.53 7.49
N TRP A 46 14.43 3.66 6.96
CA TRP A 46 15.26 3.69 5.75
C TRP A 46 16.69 3.19 6.01
N ALA A 47 17.29 3.56 7.14
CA ALA A 47 18.62 3.11 7.55
C ALA A 47 18.70 1.59 7.75
N ILE A 48 17.58 0.92 8.00
CA ILE A 48 17.48 -0.54 8.04
C ILE A 48 17.27 -1.13 6.64
N LEU A 49 16.35 -0.55 5.86
CA LEU A 49 15.96 -1.10 4.56
C LEU A 49 17.11 -1.08 3.54
N ILE A 50 17.88 0.00 3.50
CA ILE A 50 18.95 0.20 2.52
C ILE A 50 20.06 -0.85 2.71
N PRO A 51 20.68 -1.01 3.91
CA PRO A 51 21.68 -2.05 4.14
C PRO A 51 21.14 -3.46 3.95
N TYR A 52 19.89 -3.72 4.36
CA TYR A 52 19.25 -5.02 4.15
C TYR A 52 19.19 -5.39 2.66
N TYR A 53 18.87 -4.44 1.79
CA TYR A 53 18.90 -4.66 0.34
C TYR A 53 20.32 -4.93 -0.19
N PHE A 54 21.31 -4.16 0.27
CA PHE A 54 22.71 -4.39 -0.12
C PHE A 54 23.20 -5.80 0.31
N LEU A 55 22.87 -6.22 1.54
CA LEU A 55 23.19 -7.56 2.05
C LEU A 55 22.52 -8.66 1.24
N LEU A 56 21.24 -8.50 0.88
CA LEU A 56 20.54 -9.43 0.00
C LEU A 56 21.24 -9.54 -1.37
N ASN A 57 21.57 -8.41 -1.99
CA ASN A 57 22.23 -8.39 -3.29
C ASN A 57 23.66 -8.97 -3.24
N TRP A 58 24.36 -8.85 -2.11
CA TRP A 58 25.69 -9.42 -1.91
C TRP A 58 25.67 -10.93 -1.64
N ARG A 59 24.67 -11.43 -0.90
CA ARG A 59 24.61 -12.84 -0.47
C ARG A 59 23.92 -13.77 -1.47
N LEU A 60 23.06 -13.25 -2.35
CA LEU A 60 22.33 -14.04 -3.33
C LEU A 60 23.19 -14.34 -4.57
N SER A 61 23.25 -15.62 -4.97
CA SER A 61 23.89 -16.00 -6.25
C SER A 61 23.05 -15.56 -7.46
N GLU A 62 23.67 -15.42 -8.64
CA GLU A 62 22.95 -15.02 -9.86
C GLU A 62 21.79 -15.96 -10.22
N LYS A 63 21.96 -17.27 -9.99
CA LYS A 63 20.89 -18.27 -10.20
C LYS A 63 19.69 -17.99 -9.29
N GLN A 64 19.91 -17.75 -8.00
CA GLN A 64 18.84 -17.42 -7.04
C GLN A 64 18.17 -16.08 -7.36
N ILE A 65 18.95 -15.09 -7.80
CA ILE A 65 18.41 -13.79 -8.23
C ILE A 65 17.50 -13.97 -9.44
N THR A 66 17.87 -14.85 -10.37
CA THR A 66 17.10 -15.13 -11.59
C THR A 66 15.80 -15.87 -11.26
N GLU A 67 15.85 -16.83 -10.32
CA GLU A 67 14.66 -17.52 -9.80
C GLU A 67 13.68 -16.56 -9.09
N LEU A 68 14.19 -15.56 -8.38
CA LEU A 68 13.40 -14.51 -7.74
C LEU A 68 12.87 -13.44 -8.72
N GLY A 69 13.16 -13.58 -10.02
CA GLY A 69 12.68 -12.67 -11.07
C GLY A 69 13.54 -11.42 -11.29
N GLY A 70 14.80 -11.46 -10.84
CA GLY A 70 15.83 -10.46 -11.12
C GLY A 70 15.99 -9.38 -10.05
N LYS A 71 17.15 -8.71 -10.03
CA LYS A 71 17.52 -7.68 -9.03
C LYS A 71 16.47 -6.58 -8.88
N LYS A 72 15.96 -6.06 -10.00
CA LYS A 72 14.94 -5.00 -10.01
C LYS A 72 13.64 -5.42 -9.34
N LYS A 73 13.19 -6.66 -9.56
CA LYS A 73 11.97 -7.18 -8.95
C LYS A 73 12.14 -7.38 -7.45
N ILE A 74 13.28 -7.95 -7.03
CA ILE A 74 13.63 -8.13 -5.62
C ILE A 74 13.64 -6.79 -4.88
N LEU A 75 14.23 -5.75 -5.49
CA LEU A 75 14.24 -4.39 -4.96
C LEU A 75 12.83 -3.82 -4.82
N LEU A 76 12.05 -3.80 -5.91
CA LEU A 76 10.72 -3.18 -5.94
C LEU A 76 9.72 -3.89 -5.03
N GLU A 77 9.70 -5.22 -5.02
CA GLU A 77 8.87 -5.98 -4.10
C GLU A 77 9.38 -5.90 -2.67
N GLY A 78 10.69 -5.75 -2.47
CA GLY A 78 11.32 -5.53 -1.18
C GLY A 78 10.92 -4.20 -0.54
N ILE A 79 11.14 -3.10 -1.26
CA ILE A 79 10.75 -1.76 -0.82
C ILE A 79 9.23 -1.72 -0.64
N GLY A 80 8.46 -2.14 -1.65
CA GLY A 80 7.00 -2.06 -1.60
C GLY A 80 6.41 -2.85 -0.42
N GLY A 81 6.82 -4.10 -0.22
CA GLY A 81 6.30 -4.94 0.85
C GLY A 81 6.69 -4.44 2.25
N TYR A 82 7.96 -4.07 2.44
CA TYR A 82 8.47 -3.55 3.71
C TYR A 82 7.81 -2.21 4.07
N VAL A 83 7.85 -1.22 3.16
CA VAL A 83 7.33 0.12 3.42
C VAL A 83 5.83 0.07 3.67
N THR A 84 5.08 -0.72 2.88
CA THR A 84 3.63 -0.85 3.09
C THR A 84 3.33 -1.44 4.46
N PHE A 85 4.01 -2.51 4.87
CA PHE A 85 3.77 -3.14 6.17
C PHE A 85 4.20 -2.24 7.33
N TRP A 86 5.39 -1.63 7.24
CA TRP A 86 5.91 -0.70 8.24
C TRP A 86 4.99 0.50 8.43
N VAL A 87 4.66 1.23 7.36
CA VAL A 87 3.84 2.45 7.45
C VAL A 87 2.43 2.13 7.93
N SER A 88 1.81 1.05 7.42
CA SER A 88 0.45 0.68 7.83
C SER A 88 0.39 0.25 9.30
N SER A 89 1.34 -0.59 9.73
CA SER A 89 1.37 -1.10 11.11
C SER A 89 1.73 0.01 12.09
N TRP A 90 2.65 0.90 11.71
CA TRP A 90 3.00 2.06 12.53
C TRP A 90 1.84 3.04 12.63
N ALA A 91 1.14 3.35 11.54
CA ALA A 91 -0.04 4.20 11.59
C ALA A 91 -1.10 3.63 12.53
N LEU A 92 -1.35 2.32 12.48
CA LEU A 92 -2.28 1.64 13.39
C LEU A 92 -1.85 1.77 14.84
N SER A 93 -0.62 1.38 15.19
CA SER A 93 -0.14 1.46 16.57
C SER A 93 -0.06 2.90 17.07
N TYR A 94 0.24 3.85 16.17
CA TYR A 94 0.34 5.27 16.49
C TYR A 94 -0.99 5.88 16.89
N ILE A 95 -2.11 5.47 16.28
CA ILE A 95 -3.44 5.97 16.65
C ILE A 95 -3.72 5.68 18.13
N PHE A 96 -3.50 4.44 18.56
CA PHE A 96 -3.68 4.04 19.95
C PHE A 96 -2.71 4.76 20.88
N LEU A 97 -1.43 4.78 20.51
CA LEU A 97 -0.38 5.40 21.31
C LEU A 97 -0.61 6.91 21.46
N HIS A 98 -0.96 7.61 20.39
CA HIS A 98 -1.23 9.05 20.39
C HIS A 98 -2.45 9.38 21.25
N ASN A 99 -3.48 8.51 21.25
CA ASN A 99 -4.64 8.68 22.12
C ASN A 99 -4.31 8.56 23.60
N ILE A 100 -3.40 7.65 23.96
CA ILE A 100 -2.95 7.47 25.34
C ILE A 100 -2.01 8.60 25.79
N LEU A 101 -1.05 8.98 24.94
CA LEU A 101 -0.02 9.96 25.29
C LEU A 101 -0.55 11.39 25.22
N TRP A 102 -1.39 11.73 24.24
CA TRP A 102 -1.91 13.09 24.08
C TRP A 102 -3.44 13.15 24.00
N PRO A 103 -4.16 12.77 25.08
CA PRO A 103 -5.63 12.82 25.10
C PRO A 103 -6.20 14.23 24.88
N GLN A 104 -5.45 15.28 25.25
CA GLN A 104 -5.86 16.68 25.11
C GLN A 104 -6.11 17.13 23.66
N TYR A 105 -5.53 16.46 22.66
CA TYR A 105 -5.78 16.80 21.26
C TYR A 105 -7.05 16.15 20.69
N TYR A 106 -7.72 15.29 21.46
CA TYR A 106 -8.93 14.59 21.03
C TYR A 106 -10.21 15.31 21.49
N THR A 107 -10.28 16.62 21.28
CA THR A 107 -11.48 17.41 21.57
C THR A 107 -12.36 17.58 20.33
N PRO A 108 -13.70 17.57 20.45
CA PRO A 108 -14.60 17.84 19.34
C PRO A 108 -14.36 19.19 18.65
N GLU A 109 -13.84 20.18 19.38
CA GLU A 109 -13.49 21.50 18.86
C GLU A 109 -12.31 21.44 17.88
N LEU A 110 -11.26 20.67 18.20
CA LEU A 110 -10.08 20.54 17.32
C LEU A 110 -10.30 19.55 16.18
N LEU A 111 -10.94 18.41 16.45
CA LEU A 111 -10.97 17.27 15.52
C LEU A 111 -12.32 17.04 14.84
N LYS A 112 -13.34 17.85 15.17
CA LYS A 112 -14.76 17.60 14.87
C LYS A 112 -15.28 16.33 15.56
N PRO A 113 -16.52 16.32 16.06
CA PRO A 113 -17.03 15.18 16.81
C PRO A 113 -16.96 13.89 15.97
N PRO A 114 -16.57 12.75 16.59
CA PRO A 114 -16.61 11.46 15.92
C PRO A 114 -18.06 11.05 15.63
N PHE A 115 -18.21 10.00 14.82
CA PHE A 115 -19.50 9.44 14.39
C PHE A 115 -20.50 9.25 15.54
N PHE A 116 -20.02 8.74 16.68
CA PHE A 116 -20.79 8.72 17.92
C PHE A 116 -20.32 9.87 18.81
N ALA A 117 -21.16 10.89 18.98
CA ALA A 117 -20.90 11.94 19.97
C ALA A 117 -20.61 11.31 21.33
N GLY A 118 -19.41 11.53 21.87
CA GLY A 118 -18.96 10.95 23.14
C GLY A 118 -18.17 9.64 23.04
N MET A 119 -18.05 9.00 21.88
CA MET A 119 -17.12 7.87 21.75
C MET A 119 -15.68 8.32 21.48
N PRO A 120 -14.69 7.54 21.94
CA PRO A 120 -13.29 7.80 21.61
C PRO A 120 -13.01 7.68 20.10
N TYR A 121 -12.13 8.54 19.59
CA TYR A 121 -11.75 8.58 18.18
C TYR A 121 -11.17 7.25 17.64
N TYR A 122 -10.52 6.45 18.49
CA TYR A 122 -10.01 5.13 18.10
C TYR A 122 -11.13 4.15 17.72
N VAL A 123 -12.34 4.29 18.27
CA VAL A 123 -13.50 3.48 17.89
C VAL A 123 -13.87 3.75 16.43
N THR A 124 -13.90 5.02 16.05
CA THR A 124 -14.13 5.44 14.66
C THR A 124 -13.06 4.89 13.73
N SER A 125 -11.78 4.90 14.15
CA SER A 125 -10.68 4.29 13.41
C SER A 125 -10.91 2.79 13.17
N LEU A 126 -11.32 2.05 14.21
CA LEU A 126 -11.58 0.62 14.17
C LEU A 126 -12.77 0.25 13.28
N VAL A 127 -13.86 1.02 13.36
CA VAL A 127 -15.04 0.82 12.49
C VAL A 127 -14.66 0.97 11.02
N ILE A 128 -13.94 2.04 10.68
CA ILE A 128 -13.50 2.27 9.29
C ILE A 128 -12.51 1.20 8.85
N LEU A 129 -11.60 0.74 9.72
CA LEU A 129 -10.72 -0.38 9.42
C LEU A 129 -11.49 -1.67 9.10
N GLY A 130 -12.52 -1.98 9.89
CA GLY A 130 -13.39 -3.13 9.65
C GLY A 130 -14.13 -3.02 8.32
N ILE A 131 -14.66 -1.85 7.99
CA ILE A 131 -15.30 -1.58 6.70
C ILE A 131 -14.29 -1.74 5.54
N SER A 132 -13.11 -1.14 5.65
CA SER A 132 -12.02 -1.26 4.67
C SER A 132 -11.62 -2.71 4.44
N PHE A 133 -11.47 -3.50 5.51
CA PHE A 133 -11.13 -4.91 5.44
C PHE A 133 -12.22 -5.73 4.73
N SER A 134 -13.47 -5.62 5.18
CA SER A 134 -14.62 -6.33 4.59
C SER A 134 -14.79 -5.99 3.11
N LEU A 135 -14.62 -4.72 2.74
CA LEU A 135 -14.74 -4.29 1.36
C LEU A 135 -13.56 -4.75 0.50
N SER A 136 -12.34 -4.68 1.03
CA SER A 136 -11.15 -5.21 0.35
C SER A 136 -11.25 -6.73 0.13
N ALA A 137 -11.80 -7.46 1.11
CA ALA A 137 -12.06 -8.89 1.01
C ALA A 137 -13.11 -9.20 -0.04
N THR A 138 -14.29 -8.56 0.05
CA THR A 138 -15.42 -8.78 -0.86
C THR A 138 -15.05 -8.43 -2.31
N SER A 139 -14.43 -7.27 -2.53
CA SER A 139 -14.00 -6.84 -3.86
C SER A 139 -12.92 -7.75 -4.44
N SER A 140 -11.98 -8.26 -3.64
CA SER A 140 -10.97 -9.20 -4.11
C SER A 140 -11.58 -10.57 -4.46
N LEU A 141 -12.52 -11.07 -3.65
CA LEU A 141 -13.23 -12.32 -3.92
C LEU A 141 -14.10 -12.23 -5.18
N LEU A 142 -14.87 -11.16 -5.33
CA LEU A 142 -15.64 -10.91 -6.56
C LEU A 142 -14.71 -10.78 -7.76
N SER A 143 -13.55 -10.13 -7.61
CA SER A 143 -12.60 -9.96 -8.72
C SER A 143 -12.06 -11.31 -9.17
N ARG A 144 -11.76 -12.21 -8.23
CA ARG A 144 -11.37 -13.59 -8.53
C ARG A 144 -12.46 -14.34 -9.29
N LYS A 145 -13.72 -14.12 -8.95
CA LYS A 145 -14.87 -14.77 -9.60
C LYS A 145 -15.14 -14.20 -11.00
N ILE A 146 -14.96 -12.89 -11.19
CA ILE A 146 -15.24 -12.18 -12.45
C ILE A 146 -14.10 -12.38 -13.47
N MET A 147 -12.85 -12.49 -13.02
CA MET A 147 -11.68 -12.58 -13.88
C MET A 147 -11.27 -14.02 -14.17
N ASP A 148 -11.02 -14.35 -15.44
CA ASP A 148 -10.37 -15.61 -15.81
C ASP A 148 -8.86 -15.53 -15.53
N VAL A 149 -8.48 -15.88 -14.30
CA VAL A 149 -7.10 -15.80 -13.80
C VAL A 149 -6.14 -16.63 -14.65
N ASN A 150 -6.57 -17.81 -15.12
CA ASN A 150 -5.74 -18.72 -15.90
C ASN A 150 -5.43 -18.16 -17.29
N ARG A 151 -6.45 -17.64 -17.99
CA ARG A 151 -6.28 -16.98 -19.28
C ARG A 151 -5.45 -15.71 -19.18
N LEU A 152 -5.68 -14.90 -18.15
CA LEU A 152 -4.89 -13.70 -17.87
C LEU A 152 -3.41 -14.02 -17.61
N LYS A 153 -3.13 -15.09 -16.87
CA LYS A 153 -1.77 -15.56 -16.62
C LYS A 153 -1.08 -16.00 -17.91
N ARG A 154 -1.78 -16.71 -18.80
CA ARG A 154 -1.25 -17.12 -20.11
C ARG A 154 -0.94 -15.91 -21.00
N TYR A 155 -1.89 -14.99 -21.18
CA TYR A 155 -1.67 -13.79 -21.99
C TYR A 155 -0.59 -12.87 -21.42
N SER A 156 -0.54 -12.71 -20.09
CA SER A 156 0.51 -11.90 -19.46
C SER A 156 1.91 -12.47 -19.71
N LYS A 157 2.07 -13.80 -19.67
CA LYS A 157 3.34 -14.47 -20.00
C LYS A 157 3.72 -14.24 -21.47
N GLU A 158 2.77 -14.33 -22.39
CA GLU A 158 3.02 -14.14 -23.81
C GLU A 158 3.41 -12.69 -24.14
N ILE A 159 2.72 -11.71 -23.56
CA ILE A 159 3.06 -10.28 -23.66
C ILE A 159 4.46 -10.03 -23.11
N LYS A 160 4.82 -10.64 -21.96
CA LYS A 160 6.15 -10.50 -21.37
C LYS A 160 7.26 -11.04 -22.28
N LYS A 161 7.09 -12.26 -22.79
CA LYS A 161 8.04 -12.86 -23.75
C LYS A 161 8.20 -12.00 -24.99
N PHE A 162 7.11 -11.42 -25.50
CA PHE A 162 7.18 -10.52 -26.65
C PHE A 162 7.98 -9.25 -26.34
N LYS A 163 7.78 -8.62 -25.17
CA LYS A 163 8.54 -7.43 -24.75
C LYS A 163 10.03 -7.73 -24.55
N GLU A 164 10.37 -8.91 -24.05
CA GLU A 164 11.76 -9.36 -23.91
C GLU A 164 12.43 -9.53 -25.28
N LEU A 165 11.75 -10.18 -26.23
CA LEU A 165 12.22 -10.31 -27.61
C LEU A 165 12.34 -8.95 -28.31
N GLU A 166 11.36 -8.05 -28.11
CA GLU A 166 11.39 -6.69 -28.66
C GLU A 166 12.62 -5.93 -28.16
N LYS A 167 12.94 -6.06 -26.87
CA LYS A 167 14.14 -5.45 -26.27
C LYS A 167 15.42 -6.02 -26.88
N GLN A 168 15.54 -7.34 -26.99
CA GLN A 168 16.70 -8.01 -27.59
C GLN A 168 16.91 -7.60 -29.05
N VAL A 169 15.84 -7.48 -29.84
CA VAL A 169 15.94 -7.07 -31.25
C VAL A 169 16.32 -5.60 -31.39
N LYS A 170 15.87 -4.72 -30.47
CA LYS A 170 16.34 -3.33 -30.42
C LYS A 170 17.82 -3.23 -30.09
N GLU A 171 18.33 -4.08 -29.20
CA GLU A 171 19.74 -4.12 -28.81
C GLU A 171 20.64 -4.72 -29.91
N THR A 172 20.16 -5.74 -30.62
CA THR A 172 20.95 -6.49 -31.64
C THR A 172 20.82 -5.93 -33.07
N GLY A 173 19.79 -5.14 -33.37
CA GLY A 173 19.60 -4.53 -34.69
C GLY A 173 19.22 -5.50 -35.82
N ASP A 174 18.81 -6.74 -35.51
CA ASP A 174 18.48 -7.74 -36.52
C ASP A 174 17.19 -7.40 -37.30
N LYS A 175 17.36 -7.02 -38.57
CA LYS A 175 16.28 -6.66 -39.49
C LYS A 175 15.31 -7.81 -39.76
N LYS A 176 15.78 -9.07 -39.79
CA LYS A 176 14.91 -10.24 -40.05
C LYS A 176 14.03 -10.52 -38.83
N ALA A 177 14.60 -10.45 -37.62
CA ALA A 177 13.85 -10.61 -36.38
C ALA A 177 12.82 -9.48 -36.20
N ALA A 178 13.15 -8.24 -36.57
CA ALA A 178 12.25 -7.09 -36.51
C ALA A 178 10.98 -7.29 -37.37
N ILE A 179 11.11 -7.82 -38.60
CA ILE A 179 9.97 -8.10 -39.48
C ILE A 179 9.05 -9.17 -38.85
N LYS A 180 9.63 -10.22 -38.26
CA LYS A 180 8.86 -11.29 -37.58
C LYS A 180 8.12 -10.76 -36.35
N LEU A 181 8.73 -9.86 -35.59
CA LEU A 181 8.10 -9.16 -34.46
C LEU A 181 6.93 -8.29 -34.91
N LYS A 182 7.11 -7.51 -35.98
CA LYS A 182 6.06 -6.65 -36.54
C LYS A 182 4.82 -7.44 -36.96
N ARG A 183 4.99 -8.66 -37.50
CA ARG A 183 3.86 -9.56 -37.81
C ARG A 183 3.08 -10.00 -36.57
N LYS A 184 3.77 -10.25 -35.45
CA LYS A 184 3.14 -10.66 -34.17
C LYS A 184 2.54 -9.49 -33.38
N GLN A 185 2.96 -8.25 -33.65
CA GLN A 185 2.54 -7.06 -32.93
C GLN A 185 1.01 -6.91 -32.83
N LYS A 186 0.28 -7.07 -33.95
CA LYS A 186 -1.19 -6.96 -33.97
C LYS A 186 -1.88 -7.96 -33.02
N TYR A 187 -1.39 -9.19 -32.96
CA TYR A 187 -1.90 -10.21 -32.05
C TYR A 187 -1.61 -9.84 -30.59
N ILE A 188 -0.39 -9.38 -30.30
CA ILE A 188 0.01 -8.96 -28.95
C ILE A 188 -0.79 -7.75 -28.47
N GLU A 189 -1.05 -6.78 -29.33
CA GLU A 189 -1.92 -5.64 -29.04
C GLU A 189 -3.35 -6.10 -28.70
N LYS A 190 -3.90 -7.05 -29.46
CA LYS A 190 -5.24 -7.61 -29.18
C LYS A 190 -5.31 -8.28 -27.81
N ILE A 191 -4.35 -9.12 -27.45
CA ILE A 191 -4.35 -9.75 -26.12
C ILE A 191 -4.04 -8.75 -25.01
N THR A 192 -3.22 -7.71 -25.27
CA THR A 192 -2.94 -6.64 -24.30
C THR A 192 -4.20 -5.86 -23.98
N ARG A 193 -5.00 -5.50 -25.00
CA ARG A 193 -6.33 -4.88 -24.81
C ARG A 193 -7.27 -5.80 -24.05
N THR A 194 -7.26 -7.10 -24.34
CA THR A 194 -8.08 -8.10 -23.63
C THR A 194 -7.71 -8.16 -22.15
N VAL A 195 -6.41 -8.19 -21.82
CA VAL A 195 -5.93 -8.16 -20.43
C VAL A 195 -6.33 -6.87 -19.73
N MET A 196 -6.20 -5.71 -20.40
CA MET A 196 -6.61 -4.43 -19.86
C MET A 196 -8.13 -4.39 -19.58
N TRP A 197 -8.95 -4.85 -20.53
CA TRP A 197 -10.40 -4.89 -20.39
C TRP A 197 -10.85 -5.81 -19.24
N GLN A 198 -10.23 -6.97 -19.11
CA GLN A 198 -10.49 -7.90 -18.00
C GLN A 198 -10.12 -7.30 -16.63
N ARG A 199 -9.13 -6.40 -16.56
CA ARG A 199 -8.80 -5.65 -15.33
C ARG A 199 -9.77 -4.50 -15.07
N MET A 200 -10.24 -3.82 -16.12
CA MET A 200 -11.19 -2.71 -16.02
C MET A 200 -12.61 -3.18 -15.70
N LYS A 201 -13.02 -4.37 -16.17
CA LYS A 201 -14.37 -4.90 -15.96
C LYS A 201 -14.76 -4.93 -14.48
N PRO A 202 -13.96 -5.51 -13.56
CA PRO A 202 -14.25 -5.43 -12.12
C PRO A 202 -14.33 -3.99 -11.60
N MET A 203 -13.41 -3.11 -12.01
CA MET A 203 -13.39 -1.71 -11.58
C MET A 203 -14.68 -0.97 -11.94
N LEU A 204 -15.19 -1.16 -13.17
CA LEU A 204 -16.45 -0.56 -13.62
C LEU A 204 -17.67 -1.13 -12.88
N ILE A 205 -17.67 -2.44 -12.62
CA ILE A 205 -18.74 -3.09 -11.84
C ILE A 205 -18.76 -2.58 -10.40
N TYR A 206 -17.61 -2.39 -9.77
CA TYR A 206 -17.53 -1.89 -8.40
C TYR A 206 -17.83 -0.41 -8.29
N MET A 207 -17.63 0.37 -9.34
CA MET A 207 -17.79 1.82 -9.31
C MET A 207 -19.16 2.25 -8.74
N GLY A 208 -20.26 1.62 -9.19
CA GLY A 208 -21.61 1.91 -8.69
C GLY A 208 -21.79 1.63 -7.19
N PRO A 209 -21.60 0.36 -6.73
CA PRO A 209 -21.67 0.02 -5.31
C PRO A 209 -20.74 0.86 -4.43
N PHE A 210 -19.56 1.20 -4.93
CA PHE A 210 -18.59 2.01 -4.21
C PHE A 210 -19.09 3.45 -4.05
N MET A 211 -19.68 4.05 -5.08
CA MET A 211 -20.30 5.38 -4.97
C MET A 211 -21.44 5.40 -3.94
N VAL A 212 -22.32 4.41 -3.96
CA VAL A 212 -23.43 4.30 -2.99
C VAL A 212 -22.88 4.16 -1.57
N LEU A 213 -21.89 3.31 -1.37
CA LEU A 213 -21.23 3.17 -0.08
C LEU A 213 -20.62 4.49 0.39
N PHE A 214 -19.85 5.18 -0.46
CA PHE A 214 -19.23 6.44 -0.11
C PHE A 214 -20.26 7.54 0.16
N PHE A 215 -21.41 7.53 -0.51
CA PHE A 215 -22.50 8.42 -0.21
C PHE A 215 -23.05 8.20 1.20
N VAL A 216 -23.29 6.93 1.58
CA VAL A 216 -23.70 6.56 2.94
C VAL A 216 -22.64 6.95 3.96
N LEU A 217 -21.37 6.61 3.70
CA LEU A 217 -20.26 6.96 4.59
C LEU A 217 -20.08 8.47 4.73
N ASN A 218 -20.31 9.25 3.67
CA ASN A 218 -20.25 10.71 3.75
C ASN A 218 -21.40 11.26 4.59
N SER A 219 -22.61 10.72 4.41
CA SER A 219 -23.76 11.10 5.24
C SER A 219 -23.57 10.74 6.71
N THR A 220 -22.82 9.68 7.04
CA THR A 220 -22.62 9.25 8.43
C THR A 220 -21.38 9.86 9.08
N PHE A 221 -20.24 9.89 8.38
CA PHE A 221 -18.94 10.34 8.93
C PHE A 221 -18.61 11.79 8.57
N GLY A 222 -19.21 12.35 7.53
CA GLY A 222 -19.02 13.74 7.09
C GLY A 222 -17.55 14.16 7.05
N TRP A 223 -17.20 15.18 7.82
CA TRP A 223 -15.84 15.70 7.95
C TRP A 223 -15.19 15.34 9.30
N ALA A 224 -15.58 14.23 9.93
CA ALA A 224 -15.01 13.80 11.20
C ALA A 224 -13.55 13.33 11.03
N THR A 225 -12.70 13.65 12.02
CA THR A 225 -11.38 13.02 12.13
C THR A 225 -11.54 11.59 12.59
N CYS A 226 -10.88 10.67 11.89
CA CYS A 226 -11.04 9.25 12.13
C CYS A 226 -9.74 8.54 12.51
N ALA A 227 -8.58 9.15 12.26
CA ALA A 227 -7.29 8.57 12.62
C ALA A 227 -6.25 9.68 12.80
N MET A 228 -5.22 9.39 13.57
CA MET A 228 -4.04 10.24 13.72
C MET A 228 -2.84 9.55 13.09
N PHE A 229 -2.20 10.25 12.15
CA PHE A 229 -1.11 9.69 11.37
C PHE A 229 0.25 10.24 11.85
N PRO A 230 1.30 9.40 11.96
CA PRO A 230 2.54 9.78 12.65
C PRO A 230 3.38 10.86 11.96
N PHE A 231 3.24 11.05 10.66
CA PHE A 231 4.03 12.04 9.91
C PHE A 231 3.16 12.87 8.98
N ASN A 232 3.63 14.08 8.67
CA ASN A 232 2.87 14.99 7.82
C ASN A 232 3.01 14.61 6.33
N ILE A 233 2.05 13.84 5.81
CA ILE A 233 2.01 13.42 4.39
C ILE A 233 1.71 14.59 3.44
N THR A 234 1.12 15.70 3.92
CA THR A 234 0.67 16.79 3.02
C THR A 234 1.83 17.48 2.29
N LYS A 235 3.06 17.35 2.81
CA LYS A 235 4.27 17.87 2.17
C LYS A 235 4.78 17.01 1.00
N ILE A 236 4.22 15.81 0.79
CA ILE A 236 4.62 14.91 -0.29
C ILE A 236 3.70 15.15 -1.51
N PRO A 237 4.25 15.59 -2.66
CA PRO A 237 3.48 15.75 -3.88
C PRO A 237 2.77 14.46 -4.28
N LEU A 238 1.59 14.56 -4.91
CA LEU A 238 0.67 13.46 -5.27
C LEU A 238 -0.08 12.80 -4.10
N LEU A 239 0.58 12.52 -2.97
CA LEU A 239 -0.09 11.90 -1.82
C LEU A 239 -1.09 12.84 -1.16
N ASN A 240 -0.79 14.15 -1.15
CA ASN A 240 -1.69 15.19 -0.66
C ASN A 240 -3.04 15.25 -1.42
N MET A 241 -3.16 14.65 -2.61
CA MET A 241 -4.46 14.63 -3.32
C MET A 241 -5.45 13.64 -2.70
N PHE A 242 -4.95 12.56 -2.08
CA PHE A 242 -5.78 11.46 -1.59
C PHE A 242 -5.80 11.38 -0.05
N ILE A 243 -4.72 11.82 0.59
CA ILE A 243 -4.53 11.77 2.04
C ILE A 243 -4.51 13.19 2.56
N GLN A 244 -5.65 13.62 3.11
CA GLN A 244 -5.88 14.99 3.55
C GLN A 244 -6.57 15.01 4.92
N PRO A 245 -6.26 16.02 5.75
CA PRO A 245 -7.03 16.27 6.95
C PRO A 245 -8.45 16.72 6.60
N PRO A 246 -9.41 16.56 7.52
CA PRO A 246 -10.75 17.08 7.30
C PRO A 246 -10.74 18.61 7.13
N PRO A 247 -11.59 19.18 6.25
CA PRO A 247 -11.71 20.63 6.10
C PRO A 247 -12.05 21.30 7.43
N GLY A 248 -11.40 22.43 7.72
CA GLY A 248 -11.62 23.18 8.97
C GLY A 248 -10.90 22.64 10.20
N VAL A 249 -10.07 21.60 10.06
CA VAL A 249 -9.14 21.17 11.11
C VAL A 249 -7.80 21.88 10.92
N GLY A 250 -7.34 22.61 11.94
CA GLY A 250 -6.04 23.27 11.92
C GLY A 250 -4.92 22.24 11.79
N THR A 251 -4.12 22.31 10.72
CA THR A 251 -3.07 21.32 10.44
C THR A 251 -1.71 21.96 10.12
N PRO A 252 -0.60 21.25 10.41
CA PRO A 252 -0.53 20.00 11.18
C PRO A 252 -0.74 20.22 12.68
N LEU A 253 -1.31 19.24 13.37
CA LEU A 253 -1.39 19.25 14.83
C LEU A 253 -0.02 18.84 15.42
N PRO A 254 0.29 19.27 16.67
CA PRO A 254 1.44 18.75 17.38
C PRO A 254 1.37 17.23 17.41
N TYR A 255 2.49 16.60 17.06
CA TYR A 255 2.62 15.15 17.11
C TYR A 255 1.62 14.37 16.25
N GLY A 256 1.14 14.91 15.14
CA GLY A 256 0.53 14.06 14.10
C GLY A 256 -0.39 14.79 13.13
N LEU A 257 -0.83 14.05 12.11
CA LEU A 257 -1.74 14.53 11.09
C LEU A 257 -3.12 13.88 11.29
N PRO A 258 -4.18 14.66 11.57
CA PRO A 258 -5.53 14.13 11.61
C PRO A 258 -5.95 13.71 10.19
N LEU A 259 -6.56 12.55 10.06
CA LEU A 259 -7.06 12.02 8.79
C LEU A 259 -8.59 12.00 8.78
N SER A 260 -9.16 12.42 7.66
CA SER A 260 -10.57 12.20 7.37
C SER A 260 -10.90 10.72 7.24
N TYR A 261 -12.18 10.37 7.38
CA TYR A 261 -12.63 8.99 7.17
C TYR A 261 -12.23 8.46 5.78
N VAL A 262 -12.29 9.31 4.75
CA VAL A 262 -11.91 8.95 3.37
C VAL A 262 -10.43 8.62 3.29
N SER A 263 -9.57 9.50 3.82
CA SER A 263 -8.13 9.28 3.79
C SER A 263 -7.72 8.06 4.59
N TRP A 264 -8.35 7.84 5.75
CA TRP A 264 -8.10 6.65 6.55
C TRP A 264 -8.59 5.36 5.87
N TYR A 265 -9.76 5.42 5.22
CA TYR A 265 -10.27 4.33 4.40
C TYR A 265 -9.31 3.98 3.25
N ILE A 266 -8.79 4.97 2.53
CA ILE A 266 -7.86 4.76 1.41
C ILE A 266 -6.59 4.08 1.89
N VAL A 267 -5.96 4.61 2.93
CA VAL A 267 -4.70 4.07 3.49
C VAL A 267 -4.89 2.61 3.95
N SER A 268 -5.94 2.34 4.70
CA SER A 268 -6.23 0.99 5.20
C SER A 268 -6.60 0.01 4.07
N SER A 269 -7.40 0.45 3.10
CA SER A 269 -7.83 -0.39 1.97
C SER A 269 -6.68 -0.78 1.06
N PHE A 270 -5.72 0.12 0.80
CA PHE A 270 -4.51 -0.23 0.05
C PHE A 270 -3.69 -1.32 0.78
N GLY A 271 -3.54 -1.20 2.10
CA GLY A 271 -2.89 -2.22 2.93
C GLY A 271 -3.59 -3.58 2.81
N PHE A 272 -4.89 -3.64 3.10
CA PHE A 272 -5.65 -4.89 3.07
C PHE A 272 -5.76 -5.51 1.67
N THR A 273 -6.01 -4.70 0.64
CA THR A 273 -6.15 -5.18 -0.73
C THR A 273 -4.88 -5.89 -1.21
N THR A 274 -3.70 -5.32 -0.95
CA THR A 274 -2.43 -5.95 -1.38
C THR A 274 -2.17 -7.29 -0.68
N LEU A 275 -2.54 -7.39 0.61
CA LEU A 275 -2.42 -8.63 1.39
C LEU A 275 -3.41 -9.69 0.89
N ILE A 276 -4.68 -9.34 0.77
CA ILE A 276 -5.76 -10.25 0.37
C ILE A 276 -5.56 -10.74 -1.07
N GLN A 277 -5.19 -9.85 -2.00
CA GLN A 277 -4.92 -10.25 -3.38
C GLN A 277 -3.72 -11.20 -3.49
N LYS A 278 -2.71 -11.05 -2.61
CA LYS A 278 -1.60 -11.99 -2.54
C LYS A 278 -2.07 -13.35 -2.02
N LEU A 279 -2.86 -13.38 -0.94
CA LEU A 279 -3.44 -14.61 -0.38
C LEU A 279 -4.34 -15.35 -1.38
N LEU A 280 -5.10 -14.61 -2.19
CA LEU A 280 -5.99 -15.17 -3.21
C LEU A 280 -5.29 -15.51 -4.53
N GLY A 281 -3.97 -15.26 -4.65
CA GLY A 281 -3.20 -15.52 -5.87
C GLY A 281 -3.59 -14.64 -7.07
N LEU A 282 -4.24 -13.50 -6.83
CA LEU A 282 -4.68 -12.54 -7.86
C LEU A 282 -3.55 -11.60 -8.28
N ARG A 283 -2.61 -11.36 -7.38
CA ARG A 283 -1.42 -10.56 -7.68
C ARG A 283 -0.49 -11.41 -8.53
N PHE A 284 -0.57 -11.21 -9.84
CA PHE A 284 0.32 -11.87 -10.78
C PHE A 284 1.75 -11.43 -10.50
N ASP A 285 2.63 -12.38 -10.24
CA ASP A 285 4.08 -12.20 -10.33
C ASP A 285 4.40 -11.84 -11.80
N GLN A 286 4.27 -10.57 -12.17
CA GLN A 286 4.74 -10.03 -13.44
C GLN A 286 6.27 -10.05 -13.49
#